data_AF-A0AAV9UD08-F1
#
_entry.id   AF-A0AAV9UD08-F1
#
_cell.length_a   1.000
_cell.length_b   1.000
_cell.length_c   1.000
_cell.angle_alpha   90.00
_cell.angle_beta   90.00
_cell.angle_gamma   90.00
#
_symmetry.space_group_name_H-M   'P 1'
#
loop_
_entity.id
_entity.type
_entity.pdbx_description
1 polymer ?
#
loop_
_entity_poly.entity_id
_entity_poly.type
_entity_poly.pdbx_seq_one_letter_code
_entity_poly.pdbx_strand_id
1 'polypeptide(L)'
;MASPPTLLDLPHELLHHIFLHVDPADLARVRLICRFLDRYLKKNELLFKQLYLLSWDEPIEEAPFNLGSTWEKRLQNAVWLQKVLQSRNIDSKLNDYQKTAQLILALLYVRNSTTSKNLNFLEQVFDKLNLDALLCRSSLFEPEGAGDVTHGAASTEFERQLSAKLHCYYGIPIDPRTRKSNPTHPWARSRVYDLRNYDTNTMWGPFRADGSGRVDWEKMEAIMIVLGFNMKILVEESDVPFNAIWAVRFRGAVPYSAPYQKHSLANELELSLDARDPYGVTGTWLRVVCFLDYHDFYAFNFGSTAPADGGPRPPIDIREAIRFLKLGINVTKIEPPGPDDGQALPVVHFKGVSRLMHAFWDPNANSALTGTVRLTREGEIRWTSFSTFQGYACHFSAPYVCMKLAGLS
;
A
#
# COMPACT_ATOMS: atom_id res chain seq x y z
N MET A 1 63.52 -13.14 -13.40
CA MET A 1 62.19 -13.78 -13.29
C MET A 1 61.21 -12.69 -12.95
N ALA A 2 60.20 -12.45 -13.78
CA ALA A 2 59.14 -11.48 -13.45
C ALA A 2 58.38 -12.00 -12.22
N SER A 3 58.12 -11.12 -11.25
CA SER A 3 57.23 -11.43 -10.13
C SER A 3 55.87 -11.89 -10.66
N PRO A 4 55.22 -12.88 -10.03
CA PRO A 4 53.90 -13.32 -10.46
C PRO A 4 52.93 -12.12 -10.43
N PRO A 5 52.06 -11.97 -11.44
CA PRO A 5 51.11 -10.86 -11.48
C PRO A 5 50.23 -10.89 -10.24
N THR A 6 50.14 -9.75 -9.56
CA THR A 6 49.31 -9.59 -8.37
C THR A 6 47.97 -8.98 -8.74
N LEU A 7 46.96 -9.12 -7.88
CA LEU A 7 45.63 -8.54 -8.10
C LEU A 7 45.70 -7.03 -8.43
N LEU A 8 46.62 -6.31 -7.79
CA LEU A 8 46.77 -4.86 -7.95
C LEU A 8 47.46 -4.46 -9.26
N ASP A 9 48.06 -5.41 -9.98
CA ASP A 9 48.68 -5.18 -11.29
C ASP A 9 47.65 -5.30 -12.44
N LEU A 10 46.41 -5.68 -12.13
CA LEU A 10 45.34 -5.78 -13.11
C LEU A 10 44.84 -4.38 -13.55
N PRO A 11 44.46 -4.21 -14.82
CA PRO A 11 43.74 -3.03 -15.28
C PRO A 11 42.48 -2.75 -14.45
N HIS A 12 42.10 -1.48 -14.36
CA HIS A 12 40.93 -1.05 -13.59
C HIS A 12 39.64 -1.73 -14.07
N GLU A 13 39.53 -2.04 -15.36
CA GLU A 13 38.38 -2.73 -15.95
C GLU A 13 38.25 -4.16 -15.42
N LEU A 14 39.36 -4.89 -15.29
CA LEU A 14 39.35 -6.24 -14.72
C LEU A 14 39.08 -6.21 -13.22
N LEU A 15 39.67 -5.25 -12.50
CA LEU A 15 39.35 -5.01 -11.09
C LEU A 15 37.86 -4.71 -10.89
N HIS A 16 37.29 -3.87 -11.75
CA HIS A 16 35.86 -3.55 -11.74
C HIS A 16 35.01 -4.81 -11.90
N HIS A 17 35.31 -5.62 -12.92
CA HIS A 17 34.62 -6.90 -13.14
C HIS A 17 34.74 -7.85 -11.95
N ILE A 18 35.92 -7.96 -11.33
CA ILE A 18 36.11 -8.77 -10.13
C ILE A 18 35.22 -8.26 -8.99
N PHE A 19 35.18 -6.95 -8.76
CA PHE A 19 34.36 -6.36 -7.69
C PHE A 19 32.86 -6.47 -7.95
N LEU A 20 32.40 -6.62 -9.19
CA LEU A 20 30.99 -6.92 -9.49
C LEU A 20 30.54 -8.28 -8.95
N HIS A 21 31.47 -9.19 -8.66
CA HIS A 21 31.18 -10.51 -8.09
C HIS A 21 31.39 -10.58 -6.58
N VAL A 22 31.77 -9.48 -5.93
CA VAL A 22 31.92 -9.40 -4.46
C VAL A 22 30.56 -9.10 -3.84
N ASP A 23 30.25 -9.75 -2.71
CA ASP A 23 29.06 -9.40 -1.93
C ASP A 23 29.12 -7.91 -1.52
N PRO A 24 28.10 -7.11 -1.84
CA PRO A 24 28.03 -5.71 -1.43
C PRO A 24 28.32 -5.44 0.06
N ALA A 25 28.00 -6.38 0.94
CA ALA A 25 28.27 -6.31 2.38
C ALA A 25 29.77 -6.37 2.73
N ASP A 26 30.61 -6.94 1.86
CA ASP A 26 32.05 -7.12 2.08
C ASP A 26 32.90 -6.01 1.46
N LEU A 27 32.33 -5.12 0.64
CA LEU A 27 33.07 -3.99 0.06
C LEU A 27 33.74 -3.10 1.11
N ALA A 28 33.10 -2.93 2.27
CA ALA A 28 33.69 -2.19 3.39
C ALA A 28 35.01 -2.83 3.86
N ARG A 29 35.10 -4.16 3.87
CA ARG A 29 36.33 -4.88 4.22
C ARG A 29 37.39 -4.72 3.13
N VAL A 30 36.98 -4.75 1.85
CA VAL A 30 37.90 -4.55 0.71
C VAL A 30 38.61 -3.19 0.81
N ARG A 31 37.89 -2.13 1.22
CA ARG A 31 38.48 -0.79 1.45
C ARG A 31 39.55 -0.78 2.54
N LEU A 32 39.43 -1.65 3.54
CA LEU A 32 40.38 -1.71 4.66
C LEU A 32 41.66 -2.47 4.33
N ILE A 33 41.71 -3.18 3.19
CA ILE A 33 42.88 -4.00 2.82
C ILE A 33 44.08 -3.12 2.48
N CYS A 34 43.91 -2.10 1.63
CA CYS A 34 45.00 -1.19 1.26
C CYS A 34 44.52 0.17 0.74
N ARG A 35 45.43 1.15 0.71
CA ARG A 35 45.14 2.52 0.24
C ARG A 35 44.71 2.59 -1.23
N PHE A 36 45.22 1.69 -2.08
CA PHE A 36 44.82 1.63 -3.48
C PHE A 36 43.35 1.25 -3.61
N LEU A 37 42.91 0.19 -2.92
CA LEU A 37 41.53 -0.28 -2.94
C LEU A 37 40.56 0.71 -2.31
N ASP A 38 40.93 1.37 -1.20
CA ASP A 38 40.11 2.46 -0.67
C ASP A 38 39.94 3.59 -1.68
N ARG A 39 41.02 4.03 -2.35
CA ARG A 39 40.94 5.06 -3.39
C ARG A 39 40.14 4.63 -4.60
N TYR A 40 40.29 3.37 -5.03
CA TYR A 40 39.57 2.81 -6.18
C TYR A 40 38.06 2.76 -5.93
N LEU A 41 37.64 2.38 -4.72
CA LEU A 41 36.23 2.29 -4.35
C LEU A 41 35.63 3.65 -4.00
N LYS A 42 36.43 4.60 -3.50
CA LYS A 42 35.96 5.92 -3.11
C LYS A 42 35.42 6.70 -4.31
N LYS A 43 34.15 7.08 -4.27
CA LYS A 43 33.42 7.80 -5.34
C LYS A 43 33.30 7.02 -6.66
N ASN A 44 33.46 5.70 -6.65
CA ASN A 44 33.23 4.88 -7.85
C ASN A 44 31.72 4.62 -8.04
N GLU A 45 31.00 5.66 -8.47
CA GLU A 45 29.54 5.61 -8.66
C GLU A 45 29.11 4.51 -9.66
N LEU A 46 29.92 4.24 -10.67
CA LEU A 46 29.62 3.20 -11.67
C LEU A 46 29.58 1.81 -11.03
N LEU A 47 30.58 1.48 -10.20
CA LEU A 47 30.64 0.19 -9.52
C LEU A 47 29.45 0.02 -8.58
N PHE A 48 29.17 1.03 -7.75
CA PHE A 48 28.05 0.99 -6.82
C PHE A 48 26.70 0.91 -7.54
N LYS A 49 26.54 1.63 -8.67
CA LYS A 49 25.34 1.53 -9.51
C LYS A 49 25.15 0.11 -10.03
N GLN A 50 26.18 -0.47 -10.63
CA GLN A 50 26.08 -1.81 -11.20
C GLN A 50 25.83 -2.87 -10.13
N LEU A 51 26.54 -2.82 -9.00
CA LEU A 51 26.31 -3.73 -7.87
C LEU A 51 24.88 -3.63 -7.32
N TYR A 52 24.35 -2.41 -7.23
CA TYR A 52 22.97 -2.20 -6.80
C TYR A 52 21.98 -2.82 -7.79
N LEU A 53 22.12 -2.52 -9.08
CA LEU A 53 21.20 -2.97 -10.13
C LEU A 53 21.25 -4.48 -10.40
N LEU A 54 22.28 -5.19 -9.93
CA LEU A 54 22.30 -6.66 -9.96
C LEU A 54 21.19 -7.23 -9.07
N SER A 55 20.97 -6.65 -7.89
CA SER A 55 20.07 -7.20 -6.86
C SER A 55 18.76 -6.44 -6.69
N TRP A 56 18.70 -5.14 -7.03
CA TRP A 56 17.52 -4.29 -6.85
C TRP A 56 17.16 -3.53 -8.13
N ASP A 57 15.93 -3.01 -8.19
CA ASP A 57 15.43 -2.22 -9.34
C ASP A 57 15.95 -0.78 -9.29
N GLU A 58 16.09 -0.13 -10.44
CA GLU A 58 16.51 1.28 -10.48
C GLU A 58 15.56 2.17 -9.65
N PRO A 59 16.07 2.95 -8.67
CA PRO A 59 15.23 3.78 -7.82
C PRO A 59 14.49 4.84 -8.65
N ILE A 60 13.28 5.15 -8.23
CA ILE A 60 12.46 6.19 -8.84
C ILE A 60 12.68 7.47 -8.03
N GLU A 61 13.12 8.55 -8.68
CA GLU A 61 13.49 9.80 -7.99
C GLU A 61 12.25 10.51 -7.41
N GLU A 62 11.07 10.27 -7.99
CA GLU A 62 9.78 10.79 -7.51
C GLU A 62 9.22 10.00 -6.31
N ALA A 63 9.92 8.97 -5.83
CA ALA A 63 9.48 8.21 -4.66
C ALA A 63 9.42 9.10 -3.41
N PRO A 64 8.42 8.89 -2.53
CA PRO A 64 8.26 9.70 -1.32
C PRO A 64 9.43 9.55 -0.33
N PHE A 65 10.15 8.43 -0.40
CA PHE A 65 11.35 8.18 0.39
C PHE A 65 12.51 7.84 -0.53
N ASN A 66 13.67 8.45 -0.26
CA ASN A 66 14.87 8.27 -1.07
C ASN A 66 15.83 7.26 -0.39
N LEU A 67 16.37 6.34 -1.18
CA LEU A 67 17.36 5.35 -0.73
C LEU A 67 18.76 5.94 -0.49
N GLY A 68 19.04 7.14 -0.97
CA GLY A 68 20.30 7.85 -0.85
C GLY A 68 20.56 8.75 -2.06
N SER A 69 21.26 9.86 -1.84
CA SER A 69 21.62 10.82 -2.90
C SER A 69 22.72 10.32 -3.85
N THR A 70 23.47 9.27 -3.46
CA THR A 70 24.53 8.66 -4.28
C THR A 70 24.31 7.15 -4.41
N TRP A 71 24.90 6.52 -5.43
CA TRP A 71 24.81 5.07 -5.60
C TRP A 71 25.49 4.32 -4.47
N GLU A 72 26.59 4.87 -3.94
CA GLU A 72 27.24 4.34 -2.73
C GLU A 72 26.25 4.31 -1.56
N LYS A 73 25.51 5.40 -1.33
CA LYS A 73 24.56 5.47 -0.22
C LYS A 73 23.34 4.58 -0.42
N ARG A 74 22.83 4.49 -1.65
CA ARG A 74 21.73 3.59 -2.03
C ARG A 74 22.08 2.13 -1.74
N LEU A 75 23.27 1.68 -2.17
CA LEU A 75 23.75 0.33 -1.91
C LEU A 75 23.93 0.07 -0.41
N GLN A 76 24.55 1.00 0.31
CA GLN A 76 24.74 0.86 1.76
C GLN A 76 23.41 0.75 2.51
N ASN A 77 22.40 1.55 2.15
CA ASN A 77 21.09 1.52 2.79
C ASN A 77 20.32 0.24 2.45
N ALA A 78 20.38 -0.25 1.21
CA ALA A 78 19.76 -1.52 0.83
C ALA A 78 20.39 -2.72 1.54
N VAL A 79 21.73 -2.78 1.62
CA VAL A 79 22.45 -3.82 2.35
C VAL A 79 22.19 -3.73 3.86
N TRP A 80 22.14 -2.51 4.41
CA TRP A 80 21.78 -2.31 5.82
C TRP A 80 20.37 -2.83 6.10
N LEU A 81 19.39 -2.49 5.24
CA LEU A 81 18.02 -2.95 5.38
C LEU A 81 17.94 -4.48 5.28
N GLN A 82 18.65 -5.09 4.32
CA GLN A 82 18.75 -6.55 4.21
C GLN A 82 19.25 -7.18 5.52
N LYS A 83 20.32 -6.64 6.12
CA LYS A 83 20.85 -7.13 7.40
C LYS A 83 19.85 -6.96 8.56
N VAL A 84 19.15 -5.83 8.62
CA VAL A 84 18.10 -5.59 9.64
C VAL A 84 16.95 -6.59 9.50
N LEU A 85 16.48 -6.82 8.27
CA LEU A 85 15.38 -7.75 7.99
C LEU A 85 15.79 -9.21 8.23
N GLN A 86 17.03 -9.58 7.94
CA GLN A 86 17.58 -10.92 8.21
C GLN A 86 17.92 -11.16 9.69
N SER A 87 18.12 -10.10 10.48
CA SER A 87 18.38 -10.22 11.92
C SER A 87 17.22 -10.88 12.65
N ARG A 88 17.53 -11.81 13.56
CA ARG A 88 16.55 -12.42 14.47
C ARG A 88 16.28 -11.55 15.71
N ASN A 89 17.06 -10.50 15.91
CA ASN A 89 16.86 -9.57 17.01
C ASN A 89 15.78 -8.53 16.64
N ILE A 90 14.70 -8.50 17.42
CA ILE A 90 13.59 -7.55 17.27
C ILE A 90 14.07 -6.12 17.51
N ASP A 91 14.95 -5.89 18.49
CA ASP A 91 15.46 -4.55 18.82
C ASP A 91 16.21 -3.93 17.65
N SER A 92 16.91 -4.74 16.84
CA SER A 92 17.57 -4.25 15.62
C SER A 92 16.60 -3.68 14.59
N LYS A 93 15.34 -4.15 14.59
CA LYS A 93 14.27 -3.69 13.71
C LYS A 93 13.56 -2.47 14.30
N LEU A 94 13.40 -2.43 15.62
CA LEU A 94 12.63 -1.39 16.32
C LEU A 94 13.46 -0.13 16.63
N ASN A 95 14.76 -0.26 16.94
CA ASN A 95 15.61 0.89 17.28
C ASN A 95 15.69 1.93 16.16
N ASP A 96 15.66 1.47 14.91
CA ASP A 96 15.65 2.30 13.71
C ASP A 96 14.36 2.10 12.90
N TYR A 97 13.22 1.94 13.58
CA TYR A 97 11.95 1.57 12.93
C TYR A 97 11.57 2.53 11.79
N GLN A 98 11.63 3.84 12.02
CA GLN A 98 11.28 4.84 11.00
C GLN A 98 12.13 4.67 9.73
N LYS A 99 13.44 4.55 9.90
CA LYS A 99 14.36 4.34 8.77
C LYS A 99 14.07 3.02 8.06
N THR A 100 13.85 1.94 8.82
CA THR A 100 13.51 0.63 8.28
C THR A 100 12.25 0.71 7.43
N ALA A 101 11.18 1.27 7.97
CA ALA A 101 9.90 1.44 7.29
C ALA A 101 10.01 2.31 6.03
N GLN A 102 10.70 3.45 6.12
CA GLN A 102 10.89 4.35 4.98
C GLN A 102 11.69 3.72 3.84
N LEU A 103 12.74 2.95 4.15
CA LEU A 103 13.52 2.24 3.12
C LEU A 103 12.70 1.12 2.47
N ILE A 104 11.85 0.41 3.22
CA ILE A 104 10.90 -0.56 2.65
C ILE A 104 9.92 0.15 1.72
N LEU A 105 9.32 1.27 2.14
CA LEU A 105 8.41 2.06 1.31
C LEU A 105 9.08 2.58 0.04
N ALA A 106 10.37 2.96 0.10
CA ALA A 106 11.14 3.33 -1.07
C ALA A 106 11.31 2.16 -2.06
N LEU A 107 11.57 0.95 -1.56
CA LEU A 107 11.69 -0.26 -2.40
C LEU A 107 10.36 -0.72 -2.99
N LEU A 108 9.24 -0.46 -2.29
CA LEU A 108 7.89 -0.78 -2.76
C LEU A 108 7.41 0.14 -3.90
N TYR A 109 8.07 1.27 -4.12
CA TYR A 109 7.75 2.19 -5.20
C TYR A 109 8.39 1.69 -6.52
N VAL A 110 7.68 0.79 -7.20
CA VAL A 110 8.17 0.04 -8.37
C VAL A 110 7.48 0.44 -9.67
N ARG A 111 8.22 0.44 -10.79
CA ARG A 111 7.65 0.72 -12.12
C ARG A 111 6.84 -0.45 -12.69
N ASN A 112 7.32 -1.67 -12.48
CA ASN A 112 6.66 -2.89 -12.95
C ASN A 112 6.69 -3.95 -11.84
N SER A 113 5.52 -4.25 -11.31
CA SER A 113 5.36 -5.21 -10.23
C SER A 113 5.58 -6.67 -10.64
N THR A 114 5.43 -7.01 -11.93
CA THR A 114 5.53 -8.40 -12.40
C THR A 114 6.97 -8.92 -12.50
N THR A 115 7.94 -8.03 -12.64
CA THR A 115 9.36 -8.37 -12.83
C THR A 115 10.27 -7.68 -11.81
N SER A 116 9.71 -7.12 -10.74
CA SER A 116 10.45 -6.32 -9.77
C SER A 116 11.38 -7.18 -8.92
N LYS A 117 12.67 -6.86 -8.93
CA LYS A 117 13.64 -7.46 -8.01
C LYS A 117 13.38 -7.02 -6.57
N ASN A 118 12.90 -5.79 -6.37
CA ASN A 118 12.58 -5.26 -5.05
C ASN A 118 11.45 -6.06 -4.38
N LEU A 119 10.36 -6.33 -5.10
CA LEU A 119 9.25 -7.13 -4.57
C LEU A 119 9.68 -8.57 -4.28
N ASN A 120 10.44 -9.19 -5.17
CA ASN A 120 11.00 -10.53 -4.96
C ASN A 120 11.89 -10.59 -3.70
N PHE A 121 12.75 -9.58 -3.51
CA PHE A 121 13.59 -9.45 -2.32
C PHE A 121 12.72 -9.33 -1.05
N LEU A 122 11.75 -8.42 -1.04
CA LEU A 122 10.87 -8.20 0.12
C LEU A 122 10.05 -9.45 0.46
N GLU A 123 9.53 -10.15 -0.55
CA GLU A 123 8.78 -11.40 -0.38
C GLU A 123 9.60 -12.50 0.31
N GLN A 124 10.89 -12.58 -0.02
CA GLN A 124 11.82 -13.56 0.56
C GLN A 124 12.20 -13.24 2.00
N VAL A 125 12.38 -11.96 2.34
CA VAL A 125 12.85 -11.56 3.68
C VAL A 125 11.72 -11.34 4.68
N PHE A 126 10.48 -11.08 4.26
CA PHE A 126 9.34 -10.91 5.15
C PHE A 126 8.81 -12.25 5.67
N ASP A 127 9.44 -12.73 6.74
CA ASP A 127 8.95 -13.83 7.56
C ASP A 127 7.99 -13.36 8.67
N LYS A 128 7.48 -14.30 9.48
CA LYS A 128 6.55 -14.00 10.57
C LYS A 128 7.11 -12.96 11.55
N LEU A 129 8.41 -13.02 11.87
CA LEU A 129 9.03 -12.07 12.79
C LEU A 129 8.99 -10.64 12.23
N ASN A 130 9.29 -10.46 10.95
CA ASN A 130 9.20 -9.16 10.30
C ASN A 130 7.77 -8.66 10.17
N LEU A 131 6.80 -9.54 9.92
CA LEU A 131 5.38 -9.18 9.89
C LEU A 131 4.92 -8.65 11.26
N ASP A 132 5.12 -9.45 12.30
CA ASP A 132 4.69 -9.13 13.66
C ASP A 132 5.39 -7.85 14.19
N ALA A 133 6.69 -7.72 13.94
CA ALA A 133 7.47 -6.57 14.41
C ALA A 133 7.24 -5.27 13.63
N LEU A 134 6.97 -5.34 12.32
CA LEU A 134 6.91 -4.14 11.47
C LEU A 134 5.49 -3.70 11.10
N LEU A 135 4.54 -4.64 10.98
CA LEU A 135 3.21 -4.36 10.44
C LEU A 135 2.12 -4.28 11.52
N CYS A 136 2.39 -4.76 12.74
CA CYS A 136 1.41 -4.79 13.83
C CYS A 136 1.68 -3.69 14.87
N ARG A 137 1.88 -2.43 14.43
CA ARG A 137 2.21 -1.29 15.32
C ARG A 137 1.27 -0.09 15.18
N SER A 138 0.13 -0.22 14.52
CA SER A 138 -0.91 0.82 14.58
C SER A 138 -1.63 0.83 15.93
N SER A 139 -2.47 1.84 16.16
CA SER A 139 -3.32 1.97 17.36
C SER A 139 -4.36 0.84 17.49
N LEU A 140 -4.61 0.06 16.43
CA LEU A 140 -5.40 -1.17 16.56
C LEU A 140 -4.73 -2.18 17.50
N PHE A 141 -3.41 -2.14 17.61
CA PHE A 141 -2.60 -3.02 18.46
C PHE A 141 -2.22 -2.37 19.80
N GLU A 142 -2.99 -1.37 20.25
CA GLU A 142 -2.90 -0.92 21.65
C GLU A 142 -3.40 -2.01 22.61
N PRO A 143 -2.94 -2.02 23.87
CA PRO A 143 -3.40 -2.98 24.88
C PRO A 143 -4.92 -2.98 25.09
N GLU A 144 -5.55 -1.82 24.93
CA GLU A 144 -7.00 -1.63 25.00
C GLU A 144 -7.73 -2.17 23.76
N GLY A 145 -7.01 -2.55 22.70
CA GLY A 145 -7.54 -3.03 21.43
C GLY A 145 -7.22 -4.51 21.13
N ALA A 146 -6.63 -4.75 19.95
CA ALA A 146 -6.18 -6.06 19.49
C ALA A 146 -4.72 -6.39 19.89
N GLY A 147 -4.06 -5.49 20.62
CA GLY A 147 -2.69 -5.67 21.07
C GLY A 147 -2.53 -6.78 22.11
N ASP A 148 -1.29 -7.25 22.27
CA ASP A 148 -0.92 -8.19 23.32
C ASP A 148 0.52 -7.92 23.82
N VAL A 149 1.07 -8.83 24.62
CA VAL A 149 2.44 -8.68 25.18
C VAL A 149 3.50 -8.62 24.07
N THR A 150 3.21 -9.19 22.90
CA THR A 150 4.13 -9.26 21.76
C THR A 150 3.87 -8.20 20.69
N HIS A 151 2.64 -7.72 20.56
CA HIS A 151 2.22 -6.74 19.57
C HIS A 151 1.69 -5.49 20.27
N GLY A 152 2.40 -4.38 20.07
CA GLY A 152 2.07 -3.10 20.67
C GLY A 152 2.15 -1.98 19.66
N ALA A 153 1.23 -1.03 19.77
CA ALA A 153 1.25 0.20 18.98
C ALA A 153 2.56 0.97 19.15
N ALA A 154 2.98 1.66 18.09
CA ALA A 154 4.10 2.57 18.17
C ALA A 154 3.76 3.81 19.03
N SER A 155 4.79 4.34 19.70
CA SER A 155 4.63 5.49 20.61
C SER A 155 4.22 6.76 19.88
N THR A 156 4.71 6.96 18.66
CA THR A 156 4.40 8.15 17.85
C THR A 156 3.35 7.85 16.78
N GLU A 157 2.46 8.82 16.53
CA GLU A 157 1.45 8.71 15.47
C GLU A 157 2.08 8.48 14.09
N PHE A 158 3.22 9.11 13.82
CA PHE A 158 3.95 8.94 12.57
C PHE A 158 4.35 7.48 12.33
N GLU A 159 4.88 6.80 13.36
CA GLU A 159 5.27 5.39 13.25
C GLU A 159 4.06 4.46 13.13
N ARG A 160 2.96 4.75 13.85
CA ARG A 160 1.71 4.00 13.72
C ARG A 160 1.20 4.03 12.29
N GLN A 161 1.23 5.22 11.68
CA GLN A 161 0.78 5.45 10.31
C GLN A 161 1.72 4.82 9.28
N LEU A 162 3.03 4.82 9.52
CA LEU A 162 3.99 4.06 8.71
C LEU A 162 3.74 2.54 8.76
N SER A 163 3.45 2.01 9.96
CA SER A 163 3.15 0.58 10.14
C SER A 163 1.90 0.18 9.37
N ALA A 164 0.82 0.94 9.56
CA ALA A 164 -0.44 0.71 8.86
C ALA A 164 -0.30 0.85 7.33
N LYS A 165 0.52 1.81 6.85
CA LYS A 165 0.84 1.96 5.41
C LYS A 165 1.56 0.74 4.87
N LEU A 166 2.57 0.24 5.58
CA LEU A 166 3.28 -0.97 5.19
C LEU A 166 2.35 -2.19 5.17
N HIS A 167 1.44 -2.32 6.13
CA HIS A 167 0.47 -3.41 6.17
C HIS A 167 -0.50 -3.34 4.98
N CYS A 168 -0.99 -2.15 4.63
CA CYS A 168 -1.80 -1.95 3.43
C CYS A 168 -1.06 -2.36 2.15
N TYR A 169 0.24 -2.03 2.04
CA TYR A 169 1.04 -2.45 0.89
C TYR A 169 1.36 -3.94 0.89
N TYR A 170 1.59 -4.55 2.06
CA TYR A 170 1.72 -6.00 2.19
C TYR A 170 0.50 -6.72 1.60
N GLY A 171 -0.69 -6.12 1.72
CA GLY A 171 -1.87 -6.53 0.97
C GLY A 171 -2.48 -7.86 1.44
N ILE A 172 -2.20 -8.27 2.68
CA ILE A 172 -2.83 -9.42 3.33
C ILE A 172 -3.25 -8.95 4.73
N PRO A 173 -4.53 -9.04 5.11
CA PRO A 173 -4.97 -8.79 6.48
C PRO A 173 -4.27 -9.71 7.47
N ILE A 174 -3.41 -9.14 8.29
CA ILE A 174 -2.72 -9.84 9.36
C ILE A 174 -3.62 -9.82 10.60
N ASP A 175 -3.77 -11.00 11.19
CA ASP A 175 -4.39 -11.19 12.49
C ASP A 175 -3.34 -11.95 13.33
N PRO A 176 -2.44 -11.22 14.03
CA PRO A 176 -1.23 -11.77 14.65
C PRO A 176 -1.56 -12.50 15.95
N ARG A 177 -2.53 -13.41 15.89
CA ARG A 177 -3.14 -14.02 17.05
C ARG A 177 -2.15 -14.87 17.83
N THR A 178 -2.01 -14.56 19.10
CA THR A 178 -1.61 -15.52 20.12
C THR A 178 -2.86 -16.13 20.77
N ARG A 179 -2.72 -17.17 21.60
CA ARG A 179 -3.88 -17.73 22.34
C ARG A 179 -4.57 -16.72 23.27
N LYS A 180 -3.93 -15.58 23.54
CA LYS A 180 -4.39 -14.57 24.52
C LYS A 180 -4.79 -13.23 23.88
N SER A 181 -4.53 -13.01 22.59
CA SER A 181 -4.84 -11.76 21.90
C SER A 181 -6.30 -11.74 21.43
N ASN A 182 -6.93 -10.57 21.48
CA ASN A 182 -8.23 -10.36 20.87
C ASN A 182 -8.14 -10.49 19.34
N PRO A 183 -9.18 -10.97 18.65
CA PRO A 183 -9.23 -10.92 17.20
C PRO A 183 -9.15 -9.46 16.71
N THR A 184 -8.43 -9.22 15.62
CA THR A 184 -8.19 -7.84 15.15
C THR A 184 -9.44 -7.22 14.49
N HIS A 185 -10.23 -8.04 13.80
CA HIS A 185 -11.32 -7.57 12.94
C HIS A 185 -12.51 -6.89 13.68
N PRO A 186 -12.91 -7.22 14.92
CA PRO A 186 -13.98 -6.49 15.63
C PRO A 186 -13.57 -5.07 16.04
N TRP A 187 -12.29 -4.87 16.36
CA TRP A 187 -11.71 -3.54 16.62
C TRP A 187 -11.55 -2.73 15.35
N ALA A 188 -11.13 -3.38 14.26
CA ALA A 188 -11.13 -2.74 12.94
C ALA A 188 -12.55 -2.31 12.53
N ARG A 189 -13.57 -3.17 12.75
CA ARG A 189 -14.99 -2.83 12.54
C ARG A 189 -15.41 -1.62 13.37
N SER A 190 -15.11 -1.58 14.67
CA SER A 190 -15.50 -0.44 15.52
C SER A 190 -14.90 0.86 15.01
N ARG A 191 -13.62 0.86 14.60
CA ARG A 191 -12.98 2.02 13.97
C ARG A 191 -13.65 2.42 12.67
N VAL A 192 -14.00 1.45 11.81
CA VAL A 192 -14.64 1.70 10.52
C VAL A 192 -16.03 2.31 10.68
N TYR A 193 -16.87 1.78 11.56
CA TYR A 193 -18.28 2.21 11.68
C TYR A 193 -18.53 3.37 12.65
N ASP A 194 -17.50 3.89 13.32
CA ASP A 194 -17.63 5.05 14.21
C ASP A 194 -17.82 6.34 13.40
N LEU A 195 -19.02 6.89 13.44
CA LEU A 195 -19.42 8.10 12.71
C LEU A 195 -18.64 9.35 13.13
N ARG A 196 -18.03 9.35 14.33
CA ARG A 196 -17.17 10.46 14.77
C ARG A 196 -15.96 10.66 13.87
N ASN A 197 -15.57 9.62 13.13
CA ASN A 197 -14.43 9.64 12.20
C ASN A 197 -14.81 10.10 10.79
N TYR A 198 -16.04 10.60 10.58
CA TYR A 198 -16.54 11.01 9.28
C TYR A 198 -17.15 12.42 9.34
N ASP A 199 -16.49 13.34 8.69
CA ASP A 199 -16.87 14.75 8.62
C ASP A 199 -16.37 15.38 7.31
N THR A 200 -16.54 16.70 7.19
CA THR A 200 -16.07 17.46 6.03
C THR A 200 -14.54 17.49 5.91
N ASN A 201 -13.80 17.46 7.02
CA ASN A 201 -12.33 17.55 7.03
C ASN A 201 -11.67 16.24 6.59
N THR A 202 -12.22 15.12 7.02
CA THR A 202 -11.89 13.74 6.59
C THR A 202 -12.48 13.42 5.21
N MET A 203 -13.23 14.35 4.60
CA MET A 203 -13.87 14.19 3.30
C MET A 203 -14.73 12.93 3.22
N TRP A 204 -15.34 12.55 4.35
CA TRP A 204 -16.15 11.34 4.52
C TRP A 204 -15.43 10.03 4.16
N GLY A 205 -14.09 10.00 4.29
CA GLY A 205 -13.25 8.86 3.91
C GLY A 205 -12.06 8.65 4.85
N PRO A 206 -11.11 7.77 4.48
CA PRO A 206 -9.93 7.45 5.28
C PRO A 206 -8.86 8.53 5.11
N PHE A 207 -9.23 9.77 5.40
CA PHE A 207 -8.33 10.93 5.38
C PHE A 207 -8.23 11.51 6.77
N ARG A 208 -7.13 12.18 7.04
CA ARG A 208 -6.90 12.81 8.35
C ARG A 208 -7.90 13.91 8.63
N ALA A 209 -8.32 14.01 9.89
CA ALA A 209 -9.27 15.01 10.37
C ALA A 209 -8.71 16.44 10.42
N ASP A 210 -7.41 16.61 10.16
CA ASP A 210 -6.73 17.92 10.10
C ASP A 210 -7.05 18.73 8.83
N GLY A 211 -7.87 18.19 7.92
CA GLY A 211 -8.22 18.83 6.66
C GLY A 211 -7.08 18.88 5.63
N SER A 212 -5.94 18.22 5.92
CA SER A 212 -4.77 18.22 5.03
C SER A 212 -4.99 17.42 3.74
N GLY A 213 -6.01 16.56 3.71
CA GLY A 213 -6.26 15.62 2.63
C GLY A 213 -5.29 14.44 2.59
N ARG A 214 -4.41 14.31 3.60
CA ARG A 214 -3.50 13.16 3.75
C ARG A 214 -4.29 11.92 4.12
N VAL A 215 -3.81 10.76 3.68
CA VAL A 215 -4.44 9.47 4.00
C VAL A 215 -4.24 9.15 5.48
N ASP A 216 -5.32 8.72 6.14
CA ASP A 216 -5.24 8.03 7.43
C ASP A 216 -5.01 6.54 7.17
N TRP A 217 -3.75 6.13 7.30
CA TRP A 217 -3.35 4.75 7.01
C TRP A 217 -3.87 3.76 8.04
N GLU A 218 -4.11 4.18 9.29
CA GLU A 218 -4.72 3.32 10.31
C GLU A 218 -6.20 3.06 10.00
N LYS A 219 -6.91 4.06 9.45
CA LYS A 219 -8.26 3.84 8.93
C LYS A 219 -8.25 2.96 7.68
N MET A 220 -7.30 3.15 6.76
CA MET A 220 -7.14 2.26 5.59
C MET A 220 -6.84 0.81 6.00
N GLU A 221 -5.97 0.61 6.98
CA GLU A 221 -5.66 -0.71 7.53
C GLU A 221 -6.91 -1.35 8.14
N ALA A 222 -7.67 -0.61 8.94
CA ALA A 222 -8.92 -1.11 9.50
C ALA A 222 -9.92 -1.53 8.40
N ILE A 223 -10.07 -0.72 7.34
CA ILE A 223 -10.92 -1.07 6.19
C ILE A 223 -10.42 -2.35 5.50
N MET A 224 -9.11 -2.47 5.27
CA MET A 224 -8.51 -3.67 4.67
C MET A 224 -8.78 -4.92 5.51
N ILE A 225 -8.64 -4.82 6.83
CA ILE A 225 -8.89 -5.92 7.77
C ILE A 225 -10.36 -6.34 7.74
N VAL A 226 -11.29 -5.38 7.80
CA VAL A 226 -12.74 -5.64 7.76
C VAL A 226 -13.13 -6.34 6.46
N LEU A 227 -12.72 -5.78 5.32
CA LEU A 227 -13.08 -6.36 4.03
C LEU A 227 -12.44 -7.73 3.84
N GLY A 228 -11.18 -7.91 4.25
CA GLY A 228 -10.47 -9.17 4.12
C GLY A 228 -11.04 -10.28 4.99
N PHE A 229 -11.47 -9.95 6.20
CA PHE A 229 -12.17 -10.89 7.08
C PHE A 229 -13.49 -11.37 6.46
N ASN A 230 -14.34 -10.45 5.99
CA ASN A 230 -15.62 -10.81 5.36
C ASN A 230 -15.44 -11.59 4.06
N MET A 231 -14.44 -11.24 3.25
CA MET A 231 -14.12 -11.96 2.02
C MET A 231 -13.72 -13.41 2.34
N LYS A 232 -12.91 -13.62 3.39
CA LYS A 232 -12.49 -14.95 3.82
C LYS A 232 -13.68 -15.81 4.26
N ILE A 233 -14.54 -15.29 5.13
CA ILE A 233 -15.77 -16.00 5.55
C ILE A 233 -16.58 -16.41 4.33
N LEU A 234 -16.76 -15.48 3.39
CA LEU A 234 -17.62 -15.77 2.24
C LEU A 234 -17.02 -16.80 1.28
N VAL A 235 -15.70 -16.79 1.07
CA VAL A 235 -15.01 -17.82 0.27
C VAL A 235 -15.09 -19.20 0.96
N GLU A 236 -15.08 -19.24 2.30
CA GLU A 236 -15.28 -20.49 3.05
C GLU A 236 -16.74 -20.97 2.98
N GLU A 237 -17.71 -20.05 2.93
CA GLU A 237 -19.15 -20.35 2.89
C GLU A 237 -19.71 -20.54 1.46
N SER A 238 -19.01 -20.06 0.42
CA SER A 238 -19.50 -19.99 -0.97
C SER A 238 -18.46 -20.53 -1.94
N ASP A 239 -18.89 -21.34 -2.92
CA ASP A 239 -18.05 -21.93 -3.99
C ASP A 239 -17.61 -20.89 -5.07
N VAL A 240 -17.40 -19.63 -4.68
CA VAL A 240 -17.11 -18.54 -5.61
C VAL A 240 -15.59 -18.39 -5.76
N PRO A 241 -15.04 -18.53 -6.98
CA PRO A 241 -13.61 -18.47 -7.22
C PRO A 241 -13.15 -17.02 -7.31
N PHE A 242 -13.31 -16.25 -6.23
CA PHE A 242 -12.54 -15.03 -6.10
C PHE A 242 -11.12 -15.43 -5.75
N ASN A 243 -10.24 -15.43 -6.76
CA ASN A 243 -8.80 -15.49 -6.56
C ASN A 243 -8.44 -14.58 -5.38
N ALA A 244 -7.70 -15.09 -4.41
CA ALA A 244 -7.55 -14.43 -3.12
C ALA A 244 -6.85 -13.06 -3.26
N ILE A 245 -7.67 -12.02 -3.35
CA ILE A 245 -7.32 -10.61 -3.62
C ILE A 245 -6.33 -10.09 -2.59
N TRP A 246 -6.41 -10.62 -1.38
CA TRP A 246 -5.51 -10.35 -0.27
C TRP A 246 -4.77 -11.60 0.23
N ALA A 247 -4.22 -12.40 -0.67
CA ALA A 247 -3.36 -13.54 -0.31
C ALA A 247 -1.95 -13.49 -0.91
N VAL A 248 -1.63 -12.46 -1.68
CA VAL A 248 -0.32 -12.31 -2.32
C VAL A 248 0.41 -11.18 -1.63
N ARG A 249 1.64 -11.46 -1.19
CA ARG A 249 2.48 -10.50 -0.48
C ARG A 249 2.84 -9.33 -1.38
N PHE A 250 2.80 -8.14 -0.82
CA PHE A 250 3.13 -6.87 -1.49
C PHE A 250 2.26 -6.51 -2.69
N ARG A 251 1.16 -7.23 -2.91
CA ARG A 251 0.22 -6.96 -4.01
C ARG A 251 -0.51 -5.63 -3.84
N GLY A 252 -0.54 -5.07 -2.62
CA GLY A 252 -1.07 -3.75 -2.31
C GLY A 252 -0.20 -2.60 -2.81
N ALA A 253 1.09 -2.84 -3.06
CA ALA A 253 2.00 -1.84 -3.65
C ALA A 253 1.77 -1.63 -5.16
N VAL A 254 0.94 -2.47 -5.79
CA VAL A 254 0.66 -2.39 -7.23
C VAL A 254 -0.47 -1.40 -7.50
N PRO A 255 -0.25 -0.33 -8.28
CA PRO A 255 -1.31 0.61 -8.63
C PRO A 255 -2.24 0.01 -9.70
N TYR A 256 -3.27 -0.75 -9.28
CA TYR A 256 -4.25 -1.36 -10.19
C TYR A 256 -4.99 -0.36 -11.07
N SER A 257 -5.17 0.86 -10.56
CA SER A 257 -5.76 2.00 -11.26
C SER A 257 -4.71 2.96 -11.81
N ALA A 258 -3.47 2.51 -12.04
CA ALA A 258 -2.46 3.16 -12.87
C ALA A 258 -1.36 2.14 -13.23
N PRO A 259 -1.70 1.01 -13.86
CA PRO A 259 -0.77 -0.12 -14.04
C PRO A 259 0.45 0.25 -14.90
N TYR A 260 0.33 1.33 -15.66
CA TYR A 260 1.40 1.99 -16.38
C TYR A 260 1.19 3.48 -16.11
N GLN A 261 2.02 4.11 -15.26
CA GLN A 261 2.14 5.57 -15.24
C GLN A 261 2.64 6.00 -16.63
N LYS A 262 1.73 6.04 -17.61
CA LYS A 262 1.97 6.71 -18.88
C LYS A 262 2.01 8.19 -18.54
N HIS A 263 3.06 8.88 -18.98
CA HIS A 263 3.02 10.34 -19.00
C HIS A 263 1.76 10.74 -19.78
N SER A 264 0.95 11.61 -19.18
CA SER A 264 -0.23 12.16 -19.84
C SER A 264 0.21 12.75 -21.17
N LEU A 265 -0.24 12.15 -22.28
CA LEU A 265 -0.04 12.68 -23.63
C LEU A 265 -1.01 13.84 -23.83
N ALA A 266 -0.81 14.90 -23.05
CA ALA A 266 -1.74 16.02 -22.94
C ALA A 266 -1.97 16.75 -24.29
N ASN A 267 -1.11 16.52 -25.28
CA ASN A 267 -1.07 17.26 -26.55
C ASN A 267 -1.23 16.43 -27.83
N GLU A 268 -1.56 15.13 -27.76
CA GLU A 268 -1.85 14.35 -28.97
C GLU A 268 -3.36 14.42 -29.29
N LEU A 269 -3.72 15.44 -30.08
CA LEU A 269 -5.10 15.84 -30.45
C LEU A 269 -5.99 14.74 -31.06
N GLU A 270 -5.46 13.55 -31.35
CA GLU A 270 -6.20 12.45 -31.99
C GLU A 270 -6.43 11.23 -31.08
N LEU A 271 -5.89 11.21 -29.85
CA LEU A 271 -6.08 10.07 -28.96
C LEU A 271 -7.45 10.09 -28.28
N SER A 272 -8.09 8.91 -28.21
CA SER A 272 -9.33 8.72 -27.43
C SER A 272 -9.10 9.06 -25.95
N LEU A 273 -10.19 9.39 -25.22
CA LEU A 273 -10.10 9.66 -23.79
C LEU A 273 -9.50 8.48 -23.02
N ASP A 274 -9.83 7.24 -23.40
CA ASP A 274 -9.28 6.03 -22.79
C ASP A 274 -7.76 5.91 -23.01
N ALA A 275 -7.25 6.34 -24.16
CA ALA A 275 -5.82 6.32 -24.44
C ALA A 275 -5.04 7.40 -23.67
N ARG A 276 -5.72 8.50 -23.32
CA ARG A 276 -5.17 9.62 -22.55
C ARG A 276 -5.29 9.45 -21.03
N ASP A 277 -6.11 8.51 -20.57
CA ASP A 277 -6.37 8.24 -19.16
C ASP A 277 -5.19 7.52 -18.49
N PRO A 278 -4.45 8.20 -17.59
CA PRO A 278 -3.29 7.58 -16.92
C PRO A 278 -3.70 6.58 -15.83
N TYR A 279 -4.97 6.55 -15.44
CA TYR A 279 -5.48 5.66 -14.39
C TYR A 279 -6.08 4.36 -14.93
N GLY A 280 -6.38 4.30 -16.23
CA GLY A 280 -7.07 3.16 -16.82
C GLY A 280 -8.41 2.89 -16.12
N VAL A 281 -9.22 3.92 -15.93
CA VAL A 281 -10.54 3.89 -15.32
C VAL A 281 -11.50 3.02 -16.12
N THR A 282 -11.56 3.22 -17.44
CA THR A 282 -12.50 2.50 -18.31
C THR A 282 -12.34 0.98 -18.19
N GLY A 283 -13.46 0.30 -17.93
CA GLY A 283 -13.50 -1.16 -17.86
C GLY A 283 -14.60 -1.69 -16.95
N THR A 284 -14.54 -3.01 -16.74
CA THR A 284 -15.42 -3.70 -15.79
C THR A 284 -14.71 -3.85 -14.46
N TRP A 285 -15.39 -3.49 -13.38
CA TRP A 285 -14.89 -3.60 -12.01
C TRP A 285 -15.82 -4.44 -11.15
N LEU A 286 -15.25 -5.10 -10.15
CA LEU A 286 -15.96 -5.74 -9.06
C LEU A 286 -15.84 -4.86 -7.82
N ARG A 287 -16.96 -4.39 -7.31
CA ARG A 287 -17.05 -3.68 -6.02
C ARG A 287 -17.52 -4.64 -4.95
N VAL A 288 -16.75 -4.75 -3.87
CA VAL A 288 -17.11 -5.48 -2.66
C VAL A 288 -17.49 -4.46 -1.61
N VAL A 289 -18.69 -4.57 -1.03
CA VAL A 289 -19.18 -3.69 0.03
C VAL A 289 -19.50 -4.54 1.25
N CYS A 290 -18.98 -4.15 2.41
CA CYS A 290 -19.39 -4.69 3.70
C CYS A 290 -20.18 -3.63 4.46
N PHE A 291 -21.25 -4.02 5.13
CA PHE A 291 -22.06 -3.10 5.94
C PHE A 291 -22.71 -3.82 7.12
N LEU A 292 -22.85 -3.09 8.23
CA LEU A 292 -23.77 -3.46 9.30
C LEU A 292 -25.20 -3.15 8.87
N ASP A 293 -26.16 -3.89 9.42
CA ASP A 293 -27.55 -3.50 9.27
C ASP A 293 -27.80 -2.13 9.95
N TYR A 294 -28.89 -1.47 9.55
CA TYR A 294 -29.20 -0.14 10.07
C TYR A 294 -29.41 -0.13 11.59
N HIS A 295 -30.03 -1.17 12.14
CA HIS A 295 -30.35 -1.23 13.56
C HIS A 295 -29.07 -1.29 14.41
N ASP A 296 -28.17 -2.21 14.06
CA ASP A 296 -26.88 -2.40 14.73
C ASP A 296 -25.96 -1.20 14.54
N PHE A 297 -25.92 -0.63 13.32
CA PHE A 297 -25.15 0.57 13.04
C PHE A 297 -25.64 1.78 13.86
N TYR A 298 -26.96 1.95 13.95
CA TYR A 298 -27.58 3.00 14.76
C TYR A 298 -27.32 2.78 16.25
N ALA A 299 -27.52 1.57 16.75
CA ALA A 299 -27.28 1.22 18.14
C ALA A 299 -25.81 1.43 18.55
N PHE A 300 -24.86 1.10 17.67
CA PHE A 300 -23.43 1.32 17.92
C PHE A 300 -23.08 2.82 18.06
N ASN A 301 -23.62 3.66 17.18
CA ASN A 301 -23.28 5.09 17.14
C ASN A 301 -24.06 5.94 18.15
N PHE A 302 -25.32 5.59 18.41
CA PHE A 302 -26.26 6.41 19.18
C PHE A 302 -26.87 5.71 20.40
N GLY A 303 -26.72 4.38 20.52
CA GLY A 303 -27.26 3.59 21.64
C GLY A 303 -26.40 3.61 22.90
N SER A 304 -25.14 4.06 22.81
CA SER A 304 -24.25 4.24 23.96
C SER A 304 -23.49 5.57 23.90
N THR A 305 -23.24 6.16 25.07
CA THR A 305 -22.44 7.38 25.19
C THR A 305 -21.05 7.15 24.63
N ALA A 306 -20.58 8.06 23.78
CA ALA A 306 -19.23 8.01 23.26
C ALA A 306 -18.20 8.09 24.42
N PRO A 307 -17.04 7.43 24.30
CA PRO A 307 -15.94 7.59 25.26
C PRO A 307 -15.61 9.08 25.49
N ALA A 308 -15.58 9.50 26.75
CA ALA A 308 -15.44 10.90 27.14
C ALA A 308 -14.07 11.51 26.78
N ASP A 309 -13.06 10.66 26.68
CA ASP A 309 -11.68 10.99 26.28
C ASP A 309 -11.48 11.02 24.76
N GLY A 310 -12.53 10.75 23.97
CA GLY A 310 -12.41 10.62 22.52
C GLY A 310 -11.76 9.31 22.07
N GLY A 311 -11.55 8.36 22.99
CA GLY A 311 -10.96 7.06 22.71
C GLY A 311 -11.79 6.18 21.77
N PRO A 312 -11.23 5.03 21.34
CA PRO A 312 -11.91 4.09 20.47
C PRO A 312 -13.15 3.51 21.15
N ARG A 313 -14.20 3.25 20.35
CA ARG A 313 -15.38 2.52 20.83
C ARG A 313 -15.04 1.02 21.03
N PRO A 314 -15.79 0.31 21.90
CA PRO A 314 -15.67 -1.13 22.08
C PRO A 314 -15.78 -1.91 20.76
N PRO A 315 -15.26 -3.15 20.69
CA PRO A 315 -15.26 -3.96 19.49
C PRO A 315 -16.69 -4.30 19.04
N ILE A 316 -16.89 -4.44 17.73
CA ILE A 316 -18.16 -4.89 17.15
C ILE A 316 -18.02 -6.34 16.71
N ASP A 317 -18.68 -7.25 17.41
CA ASP A 317 -18.71 -8.68 17.04
C ASP A 317 -19.87 -9.04 16.10
N ILE A 318 -20.79 -8.11 15.85
CA ILE A 318 -21.99 -8.27 15.03
C ILE A 318 -21.65 -8.54 13.56
N ARG A 319 -22.18 -9.63 13.00
CA ARG A 319 -21.91 -10.06 11.62
C ARG A 319 -22.32 -9.01 10.59
N GLU A 320 -21.39 -8.64 9.71
CA GLU A 320 -21.67 -7.76 8.58
C GLU A 320 -22.32 -8.51 7.42
N ALA A 321 -23.09 -7.79 6.61
CA ALA A 321 -23.51 -8.24 5.30
C ALA A 321 -22.46 -7.85 4.25
N ILE A 322 -22.15 -8.78 3.34
CA ILE A 322 -21.27 -8.56 2.18
C ILE A 322 -22.07 -8.57 0.88
N ARG A 323 -21.74 -7.69 -0.06
CA ARG A 323 -22.35 -7.61 -1.40
C ARG A 323 -21.31 -7.39 -2.47
N PHE A 324 -21.53 -8.04 -3.62
CA PHE A 324 -20.77 -7.84 -4.84
C PHE A 324 -21.59 -7.09 -5.88
N LEU A 325 -20.97 -6.05 -6.44
CA LEU A 325 -21.54 -5.27 -7.52
C LEU A 325 -20.57 -5.27 -8.70
N LYS A 326 -21.09 -5.60 -9.89
CA LYS A 326 -20.37 -5.43 -11.14
C LYS A 326 -20.58 -4.01 -11.61
N LEU A 327 -19.48 -3.26 -11.76
CA LEU A 327 -19.48 -1.91 -12.29
C LEU A 327 -18.98 -1.93 -13.73
N GLY A 328 -19.69 -1.30 -14.65
CA GLY A 328 -19.17 -0.94 -15.97
C GLY A 328 -18.98 0.56 -16.02
N ILE A 329 -17.73 1.03 -16.08
CA ILE A 329 -17.40 2.47 -16.06
C ILE A 329 -16.61 2.87 -17.30
N ASN A 330 -16.86 4.08 -17.79
CA ASN A 330 -16.19 4.69 -18.94
C ASN A 330 -15.75 6.12 -18.59
N VAL A 331 -14.58 6.51 -19.07
CA VAL A 331 -14.08 7.89 -18.96
C VAL A 331 -14.97 8.81 -19.79
N THR A 332 -15.31 9.96 -19.21
CA THR A 332 -16.16 10.97 -19.86
C THR A 332 -15.48 12.32 -20.03
N LYS A 333 -14.47 12.64 -19.22
CA LYS A 333 -13.76 13.92 -19.26
C LYS A 333 -12.42 13.79 -18.56
N ILE A 334 -11.41 14.49 -19.07
CA ILE A 334 -10.09 14.65 -18.43
C ILE A 334 -9.82 16.15 -18.32
N GLU A 335 -9.45 16.61 -17.14
CA GLU A 335 -9.12 18.01 -16.88
C GLU A 335 -7.81 18.14 -16.09
N PRO A 336 -7.14 19.30 -16.15
CA PRO A 336 -5.95 19.56 -15.33
C PRO A 336 -6.24 19.37 -13.82
N PRO A 337 -5.24 19.03 -13.01
CA PRO A 337 -5.40 18.94 -11.55
C PRO A 337 -5.85 20.29 -10.96
N GLY A 338 -6.70 20.24 -9.95
CA GLY A 338 -7.05 21.42 -9.17
C GLY A 338 -5.88 21.88 -8.28
N PRO A 339 -5.98 23.07 -7.66
CA PRO A 339 -4.94 23.60 -6.76
C PRO A 339 -4.65 22.69 -5.55
N ASP A 340 -5.66 21.94 -5.11
CA ASP A 340 -5.58 21.06 -3.95
C ASP A 340 -5.22 19.62 -4.29
N ASP A 341 -5.07 19.28 -5.57
CA ASP A 341 -4.73 17.94 -6.04
C ASP A 341 -3.21 17.75 -6.18
N GLY A 342 -2.77 16.50 -6.31
CA GLY A 342 -1.40 16.21 -6.72
C GLY A 342 -1.17 16.63 -8.18
N GLN A 343 -0.14 17.44 -8.42
CA GLN A 343 0.05 18.12 -9.71
C GLN A 343 0.65 17.23 -10.82
N ALA A 344 1.04 16.00 -10.49
CA ALA A 344 1.70 15.10 -11.44
C ALA A 344 0.73 14.45 -12.45
N LEU A 345 -0.58 14.36 -12.13
CA LEU A 345 -1.59 13.68 -12.94
C LEU A 345 -2.90 14.48 -13.02
N PRO A 346 -3.67 14.37 -14.12
CA PRO A 346 -4.94 15.06 -14.30
C PRO A 346 -6.07 14.50 -13.43
N VAL A 347 -7.22 15.19 -13.40
CA VAL A 347 -8.48 14.64 -12.88
C VAL A 347 -9.23 13.95 -14.01
N VAL A 348 -9.59 12.69 -13.80
CA VAL A 348 -10.36 11.88 -14.75
C VAL A 348 -11.78 11.66 -14.22
N HIS A 349 -12.78 12.06 -15.00
CA HIS A 349 -14.19 11.88 -14.70
C HIS A 349 -14.72 10.63 -15.39
N PHE A 350 -15.59 9.90 -14.72
CA PHE A 350 -16.22 8.71 -15.28
C PHE A 350 -17.72 8.65 -15.02
N LYS A 351 -18.40 7.91 -15.87
CA LYS A 351 -19.78 7.48 -15.68
C LYS A 351 -19.90 5.98 -15.93
N GLY A 352 -20.90 5.36 -15.33
CA GLY A 352 -21.11 3.94 -15.45
C GLY A 352 -22.41 3.46 -14.86
N VAL A 353 -22.54 2.14 -14.82
CA VAL A 353 -23.67 1.43 -14.22
C VAL A 353 -23.13 0.43 -13.20
N SER A 354 -23.85 0.31 -12.09
CA SER A 354 -23.59 -0.66 -11.03
C SER A 354 -24.73 -1.66 -11.00
N ARG A 355 -24.43 -2.96 -11.07
CA ARG A 355 -25.41 -4.05 -11.02
C ARG A 355 -25.06 -5.03 -9.92
N LEU A 356 -26.05 -5.40 -9.09
CA LEU A 356 -25.88 -6.43 -8.07
C LEU A 356 -25.67 -7.81 -8.70
N MET A 357 -24.64 -8.54 -8.25
CA MET A 357 -24.32 -9.88 -8.76
C MET A 357 -25.29 -10.98 -8.30
N HIS A 358 -26.11 -10.74 -7.26
CA HIS A 358 -27.00 -11.77 -6.69
C HIS A 358 -28.49 -11.53 -6.96
N ALA A 359 -28.84 -10.53 -7.78
CA ALA A 359 -30.22 -10.17 -8.11
C ALA A 359 -30.41 -10.02 -9.62
N PHE A 360 -30.01 -11.05 -10.39
CA PHE A 360 -30.06 -11.02 -11.87
C PHE A 360 -31.48 -10.85 -12.45
N TRP A 361 -32.51 -11.15 -11.67
CA TRP A 361 -33.91 -11.09 -12.09
C TRP A 361 -34.60 -9.73 -11.82
N ASP A 362 -33.95 -8.79 -11.13
CA ASP A 362 -34.55 -7.48 -10.81
C ASP A 362 -34.09 -6.40 -11.81
N PRO A 363 -34.98 -5.90 -12.69
CA PRO A 363 -34.66 -4.84 -13.66
C PRO A 363 -34.25 -3.51 -12.98
N ASN A 364 -34.67 -3.29 -11.73
CA ASN A 364 -34.39 -2.08 -10.94
C ASN A 364 -33.09 -2.17 -10.12
N ALA A 365 -32.36 -3.29 -10.18
CA ALA A 365 -31.10 -3.46 -9.45
C ALA A 365 -29.89 -2.74 -10.09
N ASN A 366 -30.13 -1.87 -11.08
CA ASN A 366 -29.11 -1.05 -11.73
C ASN A 366 -29.13 0.36 -11.16
N SER A 367 -28.01 0.83 -10.60
CA SER A 367 -27.83 2.24 -10.24
C SER A 367 -26.85 2.90 -11.19
N ALA A 368 -27.15 4.12 -11.65
CA ALA A 368 -26.17 4.91 -12.38
C ALA A 368 -25.06 5.36 -11.41
N LEU A 369 -23.83 5.39 -11.93
CA LEU A 369 -22.63 5.70 -11.18
C LEU A 369 -21.92 6.85 -11.88
N THR A 370 -21.49 7.86 -11.14
CA THR A 370 -20.64 8.93 -11.64
C THR A 370 -19.52 9.18 -10.65
N GLY A 371 -18.35 9.63 -11.11
CA GLY A 371 -17.27 9.89 -10.18
C GLY A 371 -16.04 10.48 -10.82
N THR A 372 -15.00 10.58 -10.00
CA THR A 372 -13.69 11.11 -10.41
C THR A 372 -12.55 10.30 -9.83
N VAL A 373 -11.46 10.23 -10.56
CA VAL A 373 -10.16 9.71 -10.13
C VAL A 373 -9.13 10.83 -10.22
N ARG A 374 -8.31 11.00 -9.19
CA ARG A 374 -7.29 12.04 -9.13
C ARG A 374 -6.17 11.65 -8.17
N LEU A 375 -5.08 12.43 -8.19
CA LEU A 375 -3.97 12.27 -7.26
C LEU A 375 -4.20 13.11 -5.99
N THR A 376 -3.93 12.56 -4.81
CA THR A 376 -3.83 13.34 -3.57
C THR A 376 -2.55 14.19 -3.60
N ARG A 377 -2.43 15.17 -2.70
CA ARG A 377 -1.20 15.98 -2.56
C ARG A 377 0.04 15.13 -2.24
N GLU A 378 -0.12 13.99 -1.59
CA GLU A 378 0.96 13.07 -1.21
C GLU A 378 1.26 11.99 -2.26
N GLY A 379 0.47 11.92 -3.34
CA GLY A 379 0.73 11.01 -4.47
C GLY A 379 -0.08 9.72 -4.47
N GLU A 380 -1.02 9.54 -3.54
CA GLU A 380 -1.98 8.42 -3.58
C GLU A 380 -3.11 8.68 -4.58
N ILE A 381 -3.67 7.60 -5.15
CA ILE A 381 -4.80 7.69 -6.08
C ILE A 381 -6.11 7.72 -5.29
N ARG A 382 -6.88 8.79 -5.46
CA ARG A 382 -8.20 8.95 -4.85
C ARG A 382 -9.31 8.68 -5.86
N TRP A 383 -10.17 7.73 -5.52
CA TRP A 383 -11.43 7.48 -6.20
C TRP A 383 -12.59 8.09 -5.40
N THR A 384 -13.43 8.85 -6.08
CA THR A 384 -14.71 9.33 -5.52
C THR A 384 -15.82 8.89 -6.44
N SER A 385 -16.85 8.22 -5.91
CA SER A 385 -17.98 7.73 -6.70
C SER A 385 -19.31 8.03 -6.00
N PHE A 386 -20.30 8.40 -6.80
CA PHE A 386 -21.67 8.69 -6.39
C PHE A 386 -22.60 7.74 -7.13
N SER A 387 -23.38 6.97 -6.37
CA SER A 387 -24.45 6.17 -6.93
C SER A 387 -25.73 7.00 -6.90
N THR A 388 -26.43 7.10 -8.02
CA THR A 388 -27.75 7.73 -8.07
C THR A 388 -28.83 6.66 -7.96
N PHE A 389 -29.70 6.82 -6.97
CA PHE A 389 -30.87 5.97 -6.76
C PHE A 389 -32.11 6.86 -6.83
N GLN A 390 -33.04 6.54 -7.75
CA GLN A 390 -34.29 7.29 -7.95
C GLN A 390 -34.11 8.82 -8.09
N GLY A 391 -33.05 9.27 -8.76
CA GLY A 391 -32.79 10.70 -9.02
C GLY A 391 -32.02 11.43 -7.91
N TYR A 392 -31.78 10.80 -6.75
CA TYR A 392 -30.97 11.36 -5.67
C TYR A 392 -29.56 10.76 -5.69
N ALA A 393 -28.55 11.61 -5.54
CA ALA A 393 -27.18 11.17 -5.37
C ALA A 393 -26.98 10.70 -3.92
N CYS A 394 -26.63 9.42 -3.75
CA CYS A 394 -26.29 8.86 -2.45
C CYS A 394 -24.76 8.73 -2.35
N HIS A 395 -24.18 9.34 -1.31
CA HIS A 395 -22.80 9.08 -0.91
C HIS A 395 -22.81 7.88 0.03
N PHE A 396 -22.22 6.76 -0.40
CA PHE A 396 -22.07 5.59 0.46
C PHE A 396 -20.76 5.67 1.21
N SER A 397 -20.83 6.03 2.49
CA SER A 397 -19.68 6.01 3.43
C SER A 397 -19.52 4.64 4.11
N ALA A 398 -19.72 3.55 3.36
CA ALA A 398 -19.44 2.19 3.82
C ALA A 398 -18.03 1.76 3.37
N PRO A 399 -17.34 0.85 4.08
CA PRO A 399 -16.09 0.28 3.57
C PRO A 399 -16.37 -0.49 2.27
N TYR A 400 -15.64 -0.16 1.21
CA TYR A 400 -15.68 -0.92 -0.03
C TYR A 400 -14.32 -0.95 -0.73
N VAL A 401 -14.09 -2.00 -1.51
CA VAL A 401 -12.96 -2.09 -2.45
C VAL A 401 -13.50 -2.32 -3.86
N CYS A 402 -12.87 -1.70 -4.86
CA CYS A 402 -13.15 -1.92 -6.27
C CYS A 402 -11.94 -2.55 -6.94
N MET A 403 -12.17 -3.55 -7.79
CA MET A 403 -11.10 -4.27 -8.49
C MET A 403 -11.42 -4.38 -9.96
N LYS A 404 -10.45 -4.06 -10.82
CA LYS A 404 -10.64 -4.16 -12.26
C LYS A 404 -10.61 -5.63 -12.68
N LEU A 405 -11.65 -6.08 -13.36
CA LEU A 405 -11.71 -7.42 -13.93
C LEU A 405 -10.99 -7.39 -15.28
N ALA A 406 -9.67 -7.62 -15.27
CA ALA A 406 -8.91 -7.83 -16.50
C ALA A 406 -9.11 -9.28 -16.98
N GLY A 407 -9.65 -9.48 -18.19
CA GLY A 407 -9.63 -10.79 -18.86
C GLY A 407 -10.72 -11.82 -18.47
N LEU A 408 -11.88 -11.41 -17.96
CA LEU A 408 -13.09 -12.24 -18.01
C LEU A 408 -13.86 -11.95 -19.31
N SER A 409 -13.27 -12.37 -20.43
CA SER A 409 -13.93 -12.49 -21.74
C SER A 409 -13.85 -13.95 -22.18
#